data_AF-A0A957NND1-F1
#
_entry.id   AF-A0A957NND1-F1
#
_cell.length_a   1.000
_cell.length_b   1.000
_cell.length_c   1.000
_cell.angle_alpha   90.00
_cell.angle_beta   90.00
_cell.angle_gamma   90.00
#
_symmetry.space_group_name_H-M   'P 1'
#
loop_
_entity.id
_entity.type
_entity.pdbx_description
1 polymer ?
#
loop_
_entity_poly.entity_id
_entity_poly.type
_entity_poly.pdbx_seq_one_letter_code
_entity_poly.pdbx_strand_id
1 'polypeptide(L)'
;MQRIYFFEGPPGAGKSSLSQWVAQQLTAAGAPVVWLEEHTLNATVFNHFLTALDDAEQDAIASLLADWRRFLAGVAAGDAIYCLDGAFFHSTLSRLYAYHYSATQIAAYLATLYNLLTPLAPPLIHLTGDVTAILRAIIAERGARWVAIIAQTVAIYPCLQGAAPLDAAALTRFFVDRQRELDTVAAAYPFAYYRNDTTARDWTRLQREVSDWLDIAVQPATPPAARDLPQYVGVYQTPAEFPPEFNHPFTVEQTADGLRLHMFFMRNLRLAAQEGDCFAIVGRPNILEFVRDEGATVVGAIYPFVPDQRFFCTKIGDENTEVR
;
A
#
# COMPACT_ATOMS: atom_id res chain seq x y z
N MET A 1 -22.08 3.22 11.17
CA MET A 1 -20.88 3.38 10.35
C MET A 1 -19.93 2.26 10.69
N GLN A 2 -19.31 1.62 9.68
CA GLN A 2 -18.40 0.50 9.93
C GLN A 2 -17.09 0.99 10.56
N ARG A 3 -16.49 0.15 11.41
CA ARG A 3 -15.26 0.50 12.15
C ARG A 3 -13.98 0.04 11.47
N ILE A 4 -14.08 -0.92 10.56
CA ILE A 4 -12.95 -1.49 9.84
C ILE A 4 -13.38 -1.72 8.39
N TYR A 5 -12.53 -1.35 7.44
CA TYR A 5 -12.65 -1.67 6.02
C TYR A 5 -11.40 -2.44 5.58
N PHE A 6 -11.58 -3.66 5.04
CA PHE A 6 -10.49 -4.43 4.47
C PHE A 6 -10.36 -4.16 2.97
N PHE A 7 -9.15 -3.84 2.52
CA PHE A 7 -8.82 -3.66 1.10
C PHE A 7 -7.83 -4.72 0.67
N GLU A 8 -8.28 -5.61 -0.21
CA GLU A 8 -7.58 -6.83 -0.58
C GLU A 8 -7.51 -7.02 -2.11
N GLY A 9 -6.62 -7.88 -2.59
CA GLY A 9 -6.35 -8.05 -4.03
C GLY A 9 -4.88 -8.18 -4.40
N PRO A 10 -4.51 -8.51 -5.64
CA PRO A 10 -3.13 -8.82 -6.01
C PRO A 10 -2.23 -7.56 -6.01
N PRO A 11 -0.90 -7.72 -6.06
CA PRO A 11 0.00 -6.58 -6.27
C PRO A 11 -0.35 -5.82 -7.55
N GLY A 12 -0.34 -4.49 -7.49
CA GLY A 12 -0.71 -3.63 -8.62
C GLY A 12 -2.20 -3.41 -8.83
N ALA A 13 -3.09 -4.11 -8.11
CA ALA A 13 -4.55 -3.93 -8.24
C ALA A 13 -5.08 -2.59 -7.71
N GLY A 14 -4.24 -1.78 -7.06
CA GLY A 14 -4.63 -0.46 -6.55
C GLY A 14 -5.13 -0.42 -5.11
N LYS A 15 -4.92 -1.49 -4.31
CA LYS A 15 -5.34 -1.57 -2.90
C LYS A 15 -4.92 -0.35 -2.08
N SER A 16 -3.61 -0.10 -1.98
CA SER A 16 -3.03 0.99 -1.19
C SER A 16 -3.57 2.35 -1.61
N SER A 17 -3.74 2.56 -2.93
CA SER A 17 -4.27 3.81 -3.47
C SER A 17 -5.75 3.99 -3.13
N LEU A 18 -6.55 2.91 -3.23
CA LEU A 18 -7.97 2.94 -2.90
C LEU A 18 -8.20 3.09 -1.39
N SER A 19 -7.50 2.33 -0.56
CA SER A 19 -7.62 2.39 0.91
C SER A 19 -7.22 3.77 1.43
N GLN A 20 -6.14 4.36 0.88
CA GLN A 20 -5.73 5.71 1.21
C GLN A 20 -6.79 6.73 0.79
N TRP A 21 -7.32 6.59 -0.43
CA TRP A 21 -8.35 7.49 -0.93
C TRP A 21 -9.62 7.43 -0.08
N VAL A 22 -10.11 6.24 0.26
CA VAL A 22 -11.27 6.06 1.14
C VAL A 22 -10.99 6.69 2.51
N ALA A 23 -9.81 6.46 3.09
CA ALA A 23 -9.44 7.06 4.36
C ALA A 23 -9.47 8.60 4.29
N GLN A 24 -8.94 9.20 3.22
CA GLN A 24 -8.97 10.64 3.00
C GLN A 24 -10.40 11.19 2.87
N GLN A 25 -11.29 10.48 2.16
CA GLN A 25 -12.70 10.89 2.02
C GLN A 25 -13.43 10.87 3.37
N LEU A 26 -13.19 9.82 4.17
CA LEU A 26 -13.75 9.70 5.51
C LEU A 26 -13.23 10.80 6.45
N THR A 27 -11.93 11.10 6.40
CA THR A 27 -11.34 12.22 7.16
C THR A 27 -11.92 13.56 6.72
N ALA A 28 -12.07 13.77 5.41
CA ALA A 28 -12.66 15.00 4.87
C ALA A 28 -14.14 15.16 5.27
N ALA A 29 -14.85 14.05 5.50
CA ALA A 29 -16.19 14.04 6.08
C ALA A 29 -16.21 14.25 7.62
N GLY A 30 -15.05 14.46 8.25
CA GLY A 30 -14.92 14.74 9.68
C GLY A 30 -14.84 13.51 10.58
N ALA A 31 -14.71 12.29 10.02
CA ALA A 31 -14.55 11.09 10.82
C ALA A 31 -13.10 10.95 11.36
N PRO A 32 -12.91 10.42 12.59
CA PRO A 32 -11.60 9.97 13.04
C PRO A 32 -11.20 8.71 12.26
N VAL A 33 -10.13 8.78 11.47
CA VAL A 33 -9.70 7.68 10.59
C VAL A 33 -8.24 7.33 10.83
N VAL A 34 -7.96 6.03 10.87
CA VAL A 34 -6.62 5.47 10.88
C VAL A 34 -6.45 4.62 9.62
N TRP A 35 -5.55 5.02 8.74
CA TRP A 35 -5.15 4.19 7.61
C TRP A 35 -3.87 3.44 7.95
N LEU A 36 -3.92 2.12 7.90
CA LEU A 36 -2.77 1.25 8.12
C LEU A 36 -2.41 0.58 6.79
N GLU A 37 -1.30 1.00 6.21
CA GLU A 37 -0.71 0.33 5.04
C GLU A 37 0.06 -0.94 5.43
N GLU A 38 0.32 -1.81 4.46
CA GLU A 38 0.86 -3.15 4.68
C GLU A 38 2.12 -3.18 5.59
N HIS A 39 3.11 -2.30 5.39
CA HIS A 39 4.33 -2.35 6.21
C HIS A 39 4.07 -1.88 7.64
N THR A 40 3.26 -0.84 7.81
CA THR A 40 2.81 -0.35 9.11
C THR A 40 2.00 -1.42 9.84
N LEU A 41 1.10 -2.12 9.14
CA LEU A 41 0.37 -3.27 9.68
C LEU A 41 1.31 -4.36 10.17
N ASN A 42 2.27 -4.74 9.33
CA ASN A 42 3.25 -5.78 9.65
C ASN A 42 4.09 -5.38 10.87
N ALA A 43 4.54 -4.13 10.96
CA ALA A 43 5.40 -3.65 12.04
C ALA A 43 4.66 -3.40 13.36
N THR A 44 3.40 -2.96 13.32
CA THR A 44 2.67 -2.49 14.51
C THR A 44 1.60 -3.45 14.99
N VAL A 45 0.96 -4.20 14.07
CA VAL A 45 -0.14 -5.11 14.39
C VAL A 45 0.33 -6.55 14.40
N PHE A 46 0.98 -7.00 13.32
CA PHE A 46 1.29 -8.42 13.09
C PHE A 46 2.75 -8.80 13.36
N ASN A 47 3.52 -7.96 14.05
CA ASN A 47 4.95 -8.19 14.27
C ASN A 47 5.23 -9.50 15.02
N HIS A 48 4.39 -9.87 15.99
CA HIS A 48 4.59 -11.13 16.73
C HIS A 48 4.32 -12.34 15.83
N PHE A 49 3.25 -12.30 15.03
CA PHE A 49 3.01 -13.33 14.02
C PHE A 49 4.19 -13.48 13.05
N LEU A 50 4.69 -12.38 12.50
CA LEU A 50 5.79 -12.43 11.53
C LEU A 50 7.08 -12.95 12.17
N THR A 51 7.36 -12.57 13.41
CA THR A 51 8.48 -13.13 14.18
C THR A 51 8.31 -14.64 14.41
N ALA A 52 7.10 -15.08 14.76
CA ALA A 52 6.78 -16.49 15.01
C ALA A 52 6.80 -17.36 13.74
N LEU A 53 6.65 -16.78 12.54
CA LEU A 53 6.81 -17.52 11.29
C LEU A 53 8.28 -17.93 11.06
N ASP A 54 9.22 -17.09 11.47
CA ASP A 54 10.65 -17.33 11.28
C ASP A 54 11.27 -18.20 12.39
N ASP A 55 10.50 -18.49 13.45
CA ASP A 55 10.90 -19.31 14.58
C ASP A 55 10.06 -20.60 14.65
N ALA A 56 10.68 -21.73 14.28
CA ALA A 56 10.01 -23.04 14.24
C ALA A 56 9.51 -23.54 15.61
N GLU A 57 9.96 -22.96 16.73
CA GLU A 57 9.49 -23.31 18.07
C GLU A 57 8.22 -22.56 18.47
N GLN A 58 7.80 -21.54 17.71
CA GLN A 58 6.62 -20.73 18.01
C GLN A 58 5.40 -21.15 17.19
N ASP A 59 4.22 -21.09 17.83
CA ASP A 59 2.94 -21.28 17.13
C ASP A 59 2.51 -19.97 16.46
N ALA A 60 2.83 -19.83 15.17
CA ALA A 60 2.52 -18.60 14.44
C ALA A 60 1.01 -18.34 14.31
N ILE A 61 0.16 -19.38 14.23
CA ILE A 61 -1.31 -19.18 14.19
C ILE A 61 -1.80 -18.64 15.53
N ALA A 62 -1.28 -19.16 16.65
CA ALA A 62 -1.62 -18.62 17.97
C ALA A 62 -1.19 -17.16 18.11
N SER A 63 0.04 -16.83 17.67
CA SER A 63 0.55 -15.45 17.64
C SER A 63 -0.31 -14.52 16.78
N LEU A 64 -0.72 -14.98 15.59
CA LEU A 64 -1.59 -14.23 14.70
C LEU A 64 -2.97 -13.95 15.31
N LEU A 65 -3.59 -14.96 15.93
CA LEU A 65 -4.86 -14.78 16.61
C LEU A 65 -4.73 -13.86 17.84
N ALA A 66 -3.59 -13.87 18.54
CA ALA A 66 -3.33 -12.94 19.63
C ALA A 66 -3.19 -11.49 19.12
N ASP A 67 -2.46 -11.28 18.02
CA ASP A 67 -2.33 -9.98 17.36
C ASP A 67 -3.70 -9.45 16.91
N TRP A 68 -4.54 -10.27 16.29
CA TRP A 68 -5.92 -9.90 15.96
C TRP A 68 -6.73 -9.52 17.18
N ARG A 69 -6.74 -10.32 18.25
CA ARG A 69 -7.49 -10.01 19.47
C ARG A 69 -7.08 -8.66 20.06
N ARG A 70 -5.77 -8.39 20.14
CA ARG A 70 -5.23 -7.13 20.65
C ARG A 70 -5.66 -5.95 19.77
N PHE A 71 -5.53 -6.09 18.45
CA PHE A 71 -5.94 -5.05 17.51
C PHE A 71 -7.45 -4.76 17.62
N LEU A 72 -8.30 -5.79 17.54
CA LEU A 72 -9.75 -5.64 17.59
C LEU A 72 -10.25 -5.11 18.94
N ALA A 73 -9.56 -5.42 20.04
CA ALA A 73 -9.85 -4.80 21.34
C ALA A 73 -9.56 -3.29 21.32
N GLY A 74 -8.43 -2.88 20.72
CA GLY A 74 -8.10 -1.47 20.52
C GLY A 74 -9.12 -0.75 19.63
N VAL A 75 -9.52 -1.39 18.52
CA VAL A 75 -10.61 -0.90 17.68
C VAL A 75 -11.87 -0.74 18.53
N ALA A 76 -12.33 -1.79 19.23
CA ALA A 76 -13.56 -1.74 20.02
C ALA A 76 -13.58 -0.62 21.07
N ALA A 77 -12.43 -0.31 21.68
CA ALA A 77 -12.30 0.72 22.72
C ALA A 77 -12.25 2.17 22.19
N GLY A 78 -11.82 2.39 20.95
CA GLY A 78 -11.74 3.73 20.35
C GLY A 78 -13.06 4.20 19.74
N ASP A 79 -13.00 5.23 18.91
CA ASP A 79 -14.06 5.70 18.01
C ASP A 79 -13.61 5.76 16.53
N ALA A 80 -12.31 5.58 16.28
CA ALA A 80 -11.74 5.64 14.95
C ALA A 80 -12.24 4.54 14.00
N ILE A 81 -12.23 4.90 12.72
CA ILE A 81 -12.47 4.02 11.58
C ILE A 81 -11.13 3.60 11.00
N TYR A 82 -10.96 2.29 10.79
CA TYR A 82 -9.72 1.72 10.30
C TYR A 82 -9.84 1.31 8.84
N CYS A 83 -8.98 1.85 7.97
CA CYS A 83 -8.82 1.38 6.60
C CYS A 83 -7.55 0.53 6.53
N LEU A 84 -7.67 -0.75 6.20
CA LEU A 84 -6.57 -1.72 6.30
C LEU A 84 -6.19 -2.22 4.91
N ASP A 85 -4.95 -1.98 4.49
CA ASP A 85 -4.42 -2.39 3.19
C ASP A 85 -3.71 -3.75 3.31
N GLY A 86 -4.32 -4.81 2.78
CA GLY A 86 -3.68 -6.12 2.70
C GLY A 86 -3.63 -6.90 4.02
N ALA A 87 -4.31 -6.46 5.08
CA ALA A 87 -4.24 -7.09 6.40
C ALA A 87 -4.70 -8.56 6.38
N PHE A 88 -5.76 -8.86 5.64
CA PHE A 88 -6.41 -10.16 5.62
C PHE A 88 -5.77 -11.12 4.61
N PHE A 89 -5.31 -10.64 3.44
CA PHE A 89 -4.61 -11.50 2.47
C PHE A 89 -3.09 -11.41 2.54
N HIS A 90 -2.49 -10.22 2.38
CA HIS A 90 -1.04 -10.08 2.16
C HIS A 90 -0.23 -10.25 3.43
N SER A 91 -0.63 -9.54 4.49
CA SER A 91 0.04 -9.58 5.80
C SER A 91 -0.13 -10.92 6.51
N THR A 92 -1.19 -11.67 6.22
CA THR A 92 -1.57 -12.85 7.02
C THR A 92 -1.72 -14.13 6.17
N LEU A 93 -2.83 -14.32 5.45
CA LEU A 93 -3.10 -15.59 4.73
C LEU A 93 -2.02 -15.98 3.72
N SER A 94 -1.51 -15.00 2.95
CA SER A 94 -0.43 -15.25 1.99
C SER A 94 0.84 -15.75 2.67
N ARG A 95 1.09 -15.33 3.91
CA ARG A 95 2.22 -15.83 4.71
C ARG A 95 1.97 -17.26 5.17
N LEU A 96 0.78 -17.57 5.69
CA LEU A 96 0.44 -18.95 6.09
C LEU A 96 0.58 -19.93 4.91
N TYR A 97 0.06 -19.59 3.73
CA TYR A 97 0.25 -20.40 2.55
C TYR A 97 1.71 -20.47 2.09
N ALA A 98 2.49 -19.40 2.25
CA ALA A 98 3.91 -19.39 1.90
C ALA A 98 4.77 -20.27 2.82
N TYR A 99 4.34 -20.46 4.07
CA TYR A 99 4.99 -21.28 5.08
C TYR A 99 4.36 -22.68 5.22
N HIS A 100 3.68 -23.16 4.17
CA HIS A 100 3.15 -24.54 4.06
C HIS A 100 2.13 -24.94 5.15
N TYR A 101 1.42 -23.98 5.75
CA TYR A 101 0.31 -24.32 6.63
C TYR A 101 -0.77 -25.07 5.85
N SER A 102 -1.27 -26.16 6.42
CA SER A 102 -2.26 -27.02 5.75
C SER A 102 -3.61 -26.31 5.59
N ALA A 103 -4.40 -26.73 4.60
CA ALA A 103 -5.76 -26.22 4.41
C ALA A 103 -6.63 -26.35 5.67
N THR A 104 -6.47 -27.43 6.44
CA THR A 104 -7.19 -27.64 7.71
C THR A 104 -6.79 -26.61 8.76
N GLN A 105 -5.49 -26.32 8.91
CA GLN A 105 -5.02 -25.29 9.85
C GLN A 105 -5.51 -23.90 9.45
N ILE A 106 -5.44 -23.56 8.16
CA ILE A 106 -5.92 -22.27 7.64
C ILE A 106 -7.44 -22.15 7.84
N ALA A 107 -8.21 -23.20 7.57
CA ALA A 107 -9.67 -23.20 7.79
C ALA A 107 -10.03 -23.03 9.27
N ALA A 108 -9.31 -23.69 10.19
CA ALA A 108 -9.51 -23.53 11.63
C ALA A 108 -9.15 -22.11 12.13
N TYR A 109 -8.05 -21.55 11.62
CA TYR A 109 -7.67 -20.16 11.84
C TYR A 109 -8.78 -19.20 11.37
N LEU A 110 -9.26 -19.36 10.13
CA LEU A 110 -10.30 -18.52 9.55
C LEU A 110 -11.61 -18.59 10.34
N ALA A 111 -12.04 -19.79 10.73
CA ALA A 111 -13.23 -19.96 11.56
C ALA A 111 -13.10 -19.20 12.89
N THR A 112 -11.93 -19.27 13.52
CA THR A 112 -11.65 -18.54 14.76
C THR A 112 -11.64 -17.03 14.52
N LEU A 113 -10.99 -16.57 13.45
CA LEU A 113 -10.92 -15.16 13.10
C LEU A 113 -12.30 -14.57 12.76
N TYR A 114 -13.14 -15.29 12.00
CA TYR A 114 -14.50 -14.83 11.71
C TYR A 114 -15.34 -14.67 12.98
N ASN A 115 -15.20 -15.58 13.94
CA ASN A 115 -15.84 -15.40 15.25
C ASN A 115 -15.35 -14.13 15.97
N LEU A 116 -14.05 -13.82 15.91
CA LEU A 116 -13.49 -12.59 16.47
C LEU A 116 -13.98 -11.32 15.75
N LEU A 117 -14.17 -11.39 14.43
CA LEU A 117 -14.62 -10.26 13.61
C LEU A 117 -16.14 -10.02 13.69
N THR A 118 -16.92 -11.01 14.11
CA THR A 118 -18.40 -10.96 14.14
C THR A 118 -18.98 -9.71 14.81
N PRO A 119 -18.49 -9.24 15.97
CA PRO A 119 -19.02 -8.03 16.61
C PRO A 119 -18.84 -6.75 15.77
N LEU A 120 -17.86 -6.73 14.87
CA LEU A 120 -17.55 -5.59 14.01
C LEU A 120 -18.03 -5.79 12.56
N ALA A 121 -18.30 -7.04 12.15
CA ALA A 121 -18.75 -7.47 10.84
C ALA A 121 -18.16 -6.66 9.66
N PRO A 122 -16.81 -6.55 9.58
CA PRO A 122 -16.18 -5.58 8.70
C PRO A 122 -16.37 -5.95 7.23
N PRO A 123 -16.68 -4.98 6.36
CA PRO A 123 -16.73 -5.22 4.92
C PRO A 123 -15.36 -5.57 4.33
N LEU A 124 -15.39 -6.45 3.33
CA LEU A 124 -14.24 -6.80 2.49
C LEU A 124 -14.40 -6.20 1.10
N ILE A 125 -13.49 -5.29 0.74
CA ILE A 125 -13.32 -4.72 -0.59
C ILE A 125 -12.21 -5.51 -1.29
N HIS A 126 -12.59 -6.37 -2.23
CA HIS A 126 -11.67 -7.25 -2.94
C HIS A 126 -11.50 -6.83 -4.40
N LEU A 127 -10.31 -6.33 -4.70
CA LEU A 127 -9.85 -6.00 -6.04
C LEU A 127 -9.30 -7.25 -6.72
N THR A 128 -9.87 -7.61 -7.86
CA THR A 128 -9.55 -8.83 -8.62
C THR A 128 -9.31 -8.48 -10.08
N GLY A 129 -9.25 -9.48 -10.95
CA GLY A 129 -9.14 -9.35 -12.41
C GLY A 129 -8.11 -10.30 -13.00
N ASP A 130 -7.68 -10.01 -14.23
CA ASP A 130 -6.56 -10.68 -14.87
C ASP A 130 -5.24 -10.22 -14.21
N VAL A 131 -4.80 -10.99 -13.20
CA VAL A 131 -3.56 -10.77 -12.46
C VAL A 131 -2.34 -10.69 -13.40
N THR A 132 -2.35 -11.42 -14.52
CA THR A 132 -1.25 -11.36 -15.50
C THR A 132 -1.22 -10.01 -16.21
N ALA A 133 -2.37 -9.50 -16.62
CA ALA A 133 -2.48 -8.17 -17.21
C ALA A 133 -2.11 -7.07 -16.20
N ILE A 134 -2.59 -7.16 -14.96
CA ILE A 134 -2.29 -6.22 -13.88
C ILE A 134 -0.78 -6.18 -13.60
N LEU A 135 -0.15 -7.35 -13.42
CA LEU A 135 1.29 -7.43 -13.15
C LEU A 135 2.13 -6.96 -14.33
N ARG A 136 1.76 -7.30 -15.56
CA ARG A 136 2.45 -6.78 -16.75
C ARG A 136 2.38 -5.24 -16.81
N ALA A 137 1.23 -4.65 -16.48
CA ALA A 137 1.08 -3.19 -16.46
C ALA A 137 1.96 -2.55 -15.37
N ILE A 138 1.97 -3.09 -14.15
CA ILE A 138 2.81 -2.52 -13.08
C ILE A 138 4.31 -2.73 -13.34
N ILE A 139 4.70 -3.85 -13.96
CA ILE A 139 6.08 -4.11 -14.36
C ILE A 139 6.52 -3.12 -15.44
N ALA A 140 5.67 -2.84 -16.44
CA ALA A 140 5.94 -1.82 -17.44
C ALA A 140 6.08 -0.42 -16.82
N GLU A 141 5.27 -0.12 -15.80
CA GLU A 141 5.26 1.16 -15.10
C GLU A 141 6.49 1.35 -14.16
N ARG A 142 6.87 0.30 -13.43
CA ARG A 142 7.88 0.36 -12.35
C ARG A 142 9.26 -0.13 -12.78
N GLY A 143 9.33 -0.88 -13.88
CA GLY A 143 10.56 -1.38 -14.48
C GLY A 143 11.15 -2.64 -13.81
N ALA A 144 12.22 -3.16 -14.41
CA ALA A 144 12.85 -4.43 -14.01
C ALA A 144 13.39 -4.42 -12.57
N ARG A 145 13.77 -3.26 -12.05
CA ARG A 145 14.25 -3.15 -10.66
C ARG A 145 13.15 -3.51 -9.65
N TRP A 146 11.92 -3.07 -9.90
CA TRP A 146 10.80 -3.43 -9.04
C TRP A 146 10.59 -4.94 -9.02
N VAL A 147 10.67 -5.60 -10.18
CA VAL A 147 10.62 -7.07 -10.28
C VAL A 147 11.70 -7.71 -9.43
N ALA A 148 12.95 -7.24 -9.53
CA ALA A 148 14.05 -7.77 -8.74
C ALA A 148 13.82 -7.63 -7.23
N ILE A 149 13.32 -6.49 -6.77
CA ILE A 149 12.99 -6.25 -5.35
C ILE A 149 11.91 -7.22 -4.89
N ILE A 150 10.79 -7.31 -5.61
CA ILE A 150 9.68 -8.19 -5.21
C ILE A 150 10.10 -9.66 -5.27
N ALA A 151 10.88 -10.06 -6.29
CA ALA A 151 11.43 -11.41 -6.39
C ALA A 151 12.31 -11.75 -5.18
N GLN A 152 13.17 -10.83 -4.74
CA GLN A 152 13.98 -11.01 -3.53
C GLN A 152 13.11 -11.11 -2.27
N THR A 153 12.07 -10.26 -2.15
CA THR A 153 11.15 -10.28 -1.01
C THR A 153 10.41 -11.61 -0.88
N VAL A 154 9.93 -12.19 -1.97
CA VAL A 154 9.19 -13.47 -1.91
C VAL A 154 10.11 -14.69 -1.93
N ALA A 155 11.37 -14.56 -2.37
CA ALA A 155 12.34 -15.67 -2.38
C ALA A 155 12.65 -16.22 -0.98
N ILE A 156 12.38 -15.46 0.08
CA ILE A 156 12.53 -15.92 1.47
C ILE A 156 11.48 -16.96 1.85
N TYR A 157 10.38 -17.05 1.09
CA TYR A 157 9.26 -17.93 1.43
C TYR A 157 9.64 -19.41 1.33
N PRO A 158 9.29 -20.24 2.34
CA PRO A 158 9.52 -21.68 2.29
C PRO A 158 8.93 -22.36 1.05
N CYS A 159 7.81 -21.88 0.50
CA CYS A 159 7.23 -22.42 -0.73
C CYS A 159 8.05 -22.17 -2.00
N LEU A 160 9.05 -21.29 -1.92
CA LEU A 160 9.96 -20.95 -3.02
C LEU A 160 11.40 -21.37 -2.73
N GLN A 161 11.69 -22.01 -1.58
CA GLN A 161 13.01 -22.54 -1.28
C GLN A 161 13.42 -23.62 -2.29
N GLY A 162 14.63 -23.50 -2.82
CA GLY A 162 15.15 -24.39 -3.86
C GLY A 162 14.61 -24.13 -5.27
N ALA A 163 13.73 -23.14 -5.46
CA ALA A 163 13.32 -22.70 -6.79
C ALA A 163 14.43 -21.90 -7.48
N ALA A 164 14.40 -21.88 -8.82
CA ALA A 164 15.23 -20.97 -9.60
C ALA A 164 14.89 -19.50 -9.28
N PRO A 165 15.84 -18.56 -9.46
CA PRO A 165 15.55 -17.13 -9.31
C PRO A 165 14.30 -16.72 -10.08
N LEU A 166 13.41 -15.99 -9.42
CA LEU A 166 12.13 -15.60 -10.01
C LEU A 166 12.33 -14.46 -11.01
N ASP A 167 12.21 -14.79 -12.29
CA ASP A 167 12.01 -13.78 -13.33
C ASP A 167 10.57 -13.21 -13.29
N ALA A 168 10.29 -12.23 -14.15
CA ALA A 168 8.98 -11.61 -14.23
C ALA A 168 7.84 -12.62 -14.51
N ALA A 169 8.09 -13.65 -15.30
CA ALA A 169 7.08 -14.64 -15.66
C ALA A 169 6.81 -15.61 -14.49
N ALA A 170 7.86 -16.05 -13.80
CA ALA A 170 7.76 -16.89 -12.61
C ALA A 170 7.07 -16.15 -11.46
N LEU A 171 7.43 -14.87 -11.26
CA LEU A 171 6.77 -14.01 -10.28
C LEU A 171 5.28 -13.82 -10.61
N THR A 172 4.95 -13.65 -11.89
CA THR A 172 3.56 -13.54 -12.34
C THR A 172 2.77 -14.82 -12.05
N ARG A 173 3.33 -16.00 -12.37
CA ARG A 173 2.67 -17.28 -12.05
C ARG A 173 2.44 -17.44 -10.55
N PHE A 174 3.45 -17.13 -9.74
CA PHE A 174 3.34 -17.19 -8.28
C PHE A 174 2.14 -16.37 -7.77
N PHE A 175 2.00 -15.12 -8.22
CA PHE A 175 0.89 -14.29 -7.79
C PHE A 175 -0.47 -14.69 -8.39
N VAL A 176 -0.50 -15.22 -9.62
CA VAL A 176 -1.73 -15.78 -10.21
C VAL A 176 -2.24 -16.95 -9.37
N ASP A 177 -1.35 -17.88 -9.02
CA ASP A 177 -1.74 -19.06 -8.25
C ASP A 177 -2.14 -18.67 -6.82
N ARG A 178 -1.37 -17.79 -6.18
CA ARG A 178 -1.73 -17.25 -4.86
C ARG A 178 -3.06 -16.52 -4.86
N GLN A 179 -3.36 -15.74 -5.90
CA GLN A 179 -4.64 -15.03 -5.98
C GLN A 179 -5.83 -15.99 -6.09
N ARG A 180 -5.69 -17.14 -6.78
CA ARG A 180 -6.77 -18.15 -6.86
C ARG A 180 -7.11 -18.75 -5.50
N GLU A 181 -6.10 -19.01 -4.67
CA GLU A 181 -6.28 -19.49 -3.30
C GLU A 181 -7.04 -18.44 -2.46
N LEU A 182 -6.63 -17.18 -2.57
CA LEU A 182 -7.25 -16.06 -1.86
C LEU A 182 -8.67 -15.75 -2.34
N ASP A 183 -8.94 -15.88 -3.64
CA ASP A 183 -10.29 -15.74 -4.23
C ASP A 183 -11.27 -16.74 -3.62
N THR A 184 -10.82 -17.97 -3.36
CA THR A 184 -11.63 -19.01 -2.71
C THR A 184 -11.99 -18.61 -1.28
N VAL A 185 -11.03 -18.06 -0.53
CA VAL A 185 -11.28 -17.55 0.83
C VAL A 185 -12.20 -16.32 0.79
N ALA A 186 -12.02 -15.42 -0.17
CA ALA A 186 -12.86 -14.23 -0.33
C ALA A 186 -14.32 -14.59 -0.58
N ALA A 187 -14.58 -15.60 -1.43
CA ALA A 187 -15.93 -16.06 -1.75
C ALA A 187 -16.67 -16.67 -0.55
N ALA A 188 -15.93 -17.17 0.44
CA ALA A 188 -16.46 -17.73 1.68
C ALA A 188 -16.54 -16.69 2.82
N TYR A 189 -16.21 -15.42 2.55
CA TYR A 189 -16.21 -14.37 3.57
C TYR A 189 -17.63 -14.15 4.13
N PRO A 190 -17.83 -14.20 5.46
CA PRO A 190 -19.18 -14.28 6.04
C PRO A 190 -19.86 -12.91 6.21
N PHE A 191 -19.15 -11.80 5.96
CA PHE A 191 -19.69 -10.44 6.12
C PHE A 191 -19.89 -9.77 4.76
N ALA A 192 -20.21 -8.47 4.77
CA ALA A 192 -20.38 -7.69 3.55
C ALA A 192 -19.15 -7.82 2.63
N TYR A 193 -19.40 -8.20 1.37
CA TYR A 193 -18.36 -8.50 0.40
C TYR A 193 -18.60 -7.73 -0.89
N TYR A 194 -17.61 -6.93 -1.28
CA TYR A 194 -17.58 -6.20 -2.54
C TYR A 194 -16.41 -6.70 -3.39
N ARG A 195 -16.71 -7.08 -4.64
CA ARG A 195 -15.73 -7.57 -5.60
C ARG A 195 -15.70 -6.65 -6.81
N ASN A 196 -14.50 -6.24 -7.24
CA ASN A 196 -14.34 -5.41 -8.42
C ASN A 196 -13.16 -5.83 -9.29
N ASP A 197 -13.36 -5.86 -10.61
CA ASP A 197 -12.32 -6.17 -11.58
C ASP A 197 -11.52 -4.91 -11.94
N THR A 198 -10.24 -4.90 -11.56
CA THR A 198 -9.32 -3.77 -11.76
C THR A 198 -8.42 -3.92 -12.99
N THR A 199 -8.66 -4.91 -13.84
CA THR A 199 -7.85 -5.17 -15.05
C THR A 199 -7.74 -3.92 -15.94
N ALA A 200 -8.86 -3.20 -16.09
CA ALA A 200 -8.93 -2.01 -16.94
C ALA A 200 -8.32 -0.75 -16.30
N ARG A 201 -8.01 -0.79 -14.99
CA ARG A 201 -7.45 0.33 -14.21
C ARG A 201 -8.30 1.62 -14.28
N ASP A 202 -9.62 1.49 -14.39
CA ASP A 202 -10.54 2.62 -14.33
C ASP A 202 -10.76 3.06 -12.88
N TRP A 203 -9.78 3.80 -12.35
CA TRP A 203 -9.73 4.21 -10.95
C TRP A 203 -10.88 5.15 -10.58
N THR A 204 -11.28 6.03 -11.49
CA THR A 204 -12.38 6.97 -11.27
C THR A 204 -13.70 6.23 -11.11
N ARG A 205 -13.96 5.22 -11.95
CA ARG A 205 -15.12 4.36 -11.79
C ARG A 205 -15.06 3.57 -10.50
N LEU A 206 -13.93 2.92 -10.20
CA LEU A 206 -13.76 2.12 -8.98
C LEU A 206 -14.02 2.95 -7.71
N GLN A 207 -13.45 4.16 -7.64
CA GLN A 207 -13.64 5.07 -6.51
C GLN A 207 -15.12 5.41 -6.30
N ARG A 208 -15.84 5.71 -7.38
CA ARG A 208 -17.28 6.00 -7.35
C ARG A 208 -18.09 4.79 -6.87
N GLU A 209 -17.86 3.62 -7.46
CA GLU A 209 -18.61 2.41 -7.10
C GLU A 209 -18.36 2.02 -5.63
N VAL A 210 -17.12 2.16 -5.15
CA VAL A 210 -16.77 1.88 -3.75
C VAL A 210 -17.36 2.91 -2.81
N SER A 211 -17.34 4.21 -3.13
CA SER A 211 -18.00 5.21 -2.29
C SER A 211 -19.50 5.01 -2.22
N ASP A 212 -20.13 4.68 -3.34
CA ASP A 212 -21.57 4.42 -3.39
C ASP A 212 -21.93 3.18 -2.57
N TRP A 213 -21.13 2.11 -2.67
CA TRP A 213 -21.33 0.88 -1.90
C TRP A 213 -21.10 1.07 -0.40
N LEU A 214 -20.14 1.90 -0.02
CA LEU A 214 -19.82 2.21 1.39
C LEU A 214 -20.70 3.33 1.97
N ASP A 215 -21.56 3.95 1.17
CA ASP A 215 -22.34 5.14 1.55
C ASP A 215 -21.45 6.29 2.07
N ILE A 216 -20.34 6.53 1.37
CA ILE A 216 -19.38 7.60 1.69
C ILE A 216 -19.64 8.78 0.76
N ALA A 217 -19.99 9.92 1.34
CA ALA A 217 -20.08 11.17 0.58
C ALA A 217 -18.69 11.56 0.06
N VAL A 218 -18.52 11.47 -1.27
CA VAL A 218 -17.29 11.89 -1.93
C VAL A 218 -17.20 13.42 -1.84
N GLN A 219 -16.23 13.89 -1.06
CA GLN A 219 -15.83 15.27 -1.09
C GLN A 219 -15.02 15.48 -2.37
N PRO A 220 -15.43 16.41 -3.25
CA PRO A 220 -14.60 16.75 -4.39
C PRO A 220 -13.22 17.12 -3.85
N ALA A 221 -12.18 16.51 -4.39
CA ALA A 221 -10.83 16.98 -4.09
C ALA A 221 -10.84 18.46 -4.44
N THR A 222 -10.68 19.35 -3.44
CA THR A 222 -10.50 20.77 -3.70
C THR A 222 -9.31 20.82 -4.66
N PRO A 223 -9.52 21.18 -5.94
CA PRO A 223 -8.41 21.27 -6.86
C PRO A 223 -7.44 22.22 -6.18
N PRO A 224 -6.16 21.87 -6.05
CA PRO A 224 -5.18 22.81 -5.55
C PRO A 224 -5.36 24.06 -6.40
N ALA A 225 -5.68 25.20 -5.78
CA ALA A 225 -5.94 26.45 -6.50
C ALA A 225 -4.91 26.59 -7.61
N ALA A 226 -5.36 26.52 -8.87
CA ALA A 226 -4.56 26.26 -10.09
C ALA A 226 -3.05 26.35 -9.85
N ARG A 227 -2.47 25.29 -9.25
CA ARG A 227 -1.06 25.33 -8.88
C ARG A 227 -0.26 25.29 -10.16
N ASP A 228 0.71 26.18 -10.28
CA ASP A 228 1.71 26.11 -11.33
C ASP A 228 2.59 24.87 -11.08
N LEU A 229 2.10 23.69 -11.47
CA LEU A 229 2.78 22.41 -11.28
C LEU A 229 4.23 22.40 -11.80
N PRO A 230 4.57 23.06 -12.94
CA PRO A 230 5.93 23.18 -13.44
C PRO A 230 6.98 23.59 -12.40
N GLN A 231 6.63 24.41 -11.40
CA GLN A 231 7.61 24.87 -10.41
C GLN A 231 8.19 23.74 -9.52
N TYR A 232 7.44 22.64 -9.35
CA TYR A 232 7.85 21.49 -8.54
C TYR A 232 8.65 20.45 -9.34
N VAL A 233 8.73 20.61 -10.66
CA VAL A 233 9.44 19.69 -11.55
C VAL A 233 10.94 19.88 -11.40
N GLY A 234 11.71 18.80 -11.31
CA GLY A 234 13.17 18.85 -11.25
C GLY A 234 13.82 17.69 -10.49
N VAL A 235 15.14 17.79 -10.34
CA VAL A 235 15.98 16.83 -9.61
C VAL A 235 16.30 17.37 -8.22
N TYR A 236 16.10 16.53 -7.20
CA TYR A 236 16.30 16.85 -5.79
C TYR A 236 17.41 15.99 -5.22
N GLN A 237 18.49 16.64 -4.81
CA GLN A 237 19.70 16.01 -4.29
C GLN A 237 19.59 15.79 -2.79
N THR A 238 19.82 14.56 -2.34
CA THR A 238 19.96 14.21 -0.92
C THR A 238 21.21 14.84 -0.32
N PRO A 239 21.19 15.25 0.97
CA PRO A 239 22.35 15.82 1.64
C PRO A 239 23.45 14.78 1.89
N ALA A 240 24.66 15.20 2.26
CA ALA A 240 25.81 14.28 2.38
C ALA A 240 25.68 13.31 3.57
N GLU A 241 25.04 13.76 4.64
CA GLU A 241 24.74 13.00 5.85
C GLU A 241 23.60 11.98 5.68
N PHE A 242 23.00 11.89 4.49
CA PHE A 242 21.90 10.99 4.20
C PHE A 242 22.39 9.52 4.24
N PRO A 243 21.60 8.57 4.78
CA PRO A 243 22.03 7.18 4.86
C PRO A 243 22.48 6.65 3.48
N PRO A 244 23.65 5.99 3.36
CA PRO A 244 24.23 5.62 2.08
C PRO A 244 23.30 4.82 1.16
N GLU A 245 22.48 3.94 1.74
CA GLU A 245 21.50 3.10 1.04
C GLU A 245 20.35 3.89 0.38
N PHE A 246 20.13 5.14 0.82
CA PHE A 246 19.10 6.03 0.30
C PHE A 246 19.68 7.32 -0.32
N ASN A 247 21.00 7.51 -0.31
CA ASN A 247 21.68 8.71 -0.79
C ASN A 247 21.72 8.77 -2.33
N HIS A 248 20.53 8.90 -2.90
CA HIS A 248 20.31 9.02 -4.33
C HIS A 248 19.36 10.19 -4.58
N PRO A 249 19.62 11.02 -5.60
CA PRO A 249 18.67 12.04 -5.99
C PRO A 249 17.34 11.41 -6.40
N PHE A 250 16.26 12.17 -6.24
CA PHE A 250 14.95 11.82 -6.77
C PHE A 250 14.49 12.89 -7.76
N THR A 251 13.61 12.50 -8.66
CA THR A 251 13.06 13.37 -9.72
C THR A 251 11.57 13.54 -9.51
N VAL A 252 11.09 14.75 -9.76
CA VAL A 252 9.67 15.06 -9.87
C VAL A 252 9.38 15.44 -11.33
N GLU A 253 8.48 14.68 -11.96
CA GLU A 253 8.06 14.83 -13.35
C GLU A 253 6.65 15.38 -13.42
N GLN A 254 6.38 16.25 -14.40
CA GLN A 254 5.00 16.59 -14.76
C GLN A 254 4.52 15.72 -15.91
N THR A 255 3.43 15.00 -15.66
CA THR A 255 2.72 14.18 -16.63
C THR A 255 1.34 14.75 -16.92
N ALA A 256 0.62 14.15 -17.88
CA ALA A 256 -0.73 14.59 -18.25
C ALA A 256 -1.74 14.54 -17.08
N ASP A 257 -1.52 13.68 -16.08
CA ASP A 257 -2.41 13.51 -14.92
C ASP A 257 -1.85 14.06 -13.60
N GLY A 258 -0.80 14.89 -13.67
CA GLY A 258 -0.20 15.60 -12.54
C GLY A 258 1.27 15.27 -12.32
N LEU A 259 1.73 15.40 -11.09
CA LEU A 259 3.14 15.17 -10.74
C LEU A 259 3.43 13.70 -10.41
N ARG A 260 4.61 13.23 -10.83
CA ARG A 260 5.16 11.90 -10.54
C ARG A 260 6.47 12.01 -9.80
N LEU A 261 6.64 11.20 -8.77
CA LEU A 261 7.87 11.05 -8.01
C LEU A 261 8.61 9.79 -8.49
N HIS A 262 9.88 9.98 -8.83
CA HIS A 262 10.81 8.93 -9.25
C HIS A 262 12.00 8.91 -8.30
N MET A 263 12.13 7.82 -7.57
CA MET A 263 13.22 7.53 -6.66
C MET A 263 14.03 6.36 -7.19
N PHE A 264 15.23 6.17 -6.64
CA PHE A 264 16.12 5.09 -7.02
C PHE A 264 15.46 3.69 -6.92
N PHE A 265 14.64 3.45 -5.89
CA PHE A 265 13.99 2.17 -5.64
C PHE A 265 12.52 2.10 -6.04
N MET A 266 11.87 3.22 -6.36
CA MET A 266 10.47 3.29 -6.79
C MET A 266 10.29 4.37 -7.84
N ARG A 267 9.69 4.06 -8.98
CA ARG A 267 9.40 5.05 -10.04
C ARG A 267 7.91 5.28 -10.18
N ASN A 268 7.54 6.43 -10.75
CA ASN A 268 6.18 6.74 -11.17
C ASN A 268 5.15 6.75 -10.02
N LEU A 269 5.54 7.23 -8.84
CA LEU A 269 4.61 7.42 -7.72
C LEU A 269 3.79 8.69 -7.97
N ARG A 270 2.45 8.59 -8.01
CA ARG A 270 1.60 9.77 -8.18
C ARG A 270 1.66 10.65 -6.94
N LEU A 271 1.79 11.96 -7.14
CA LEU A 271 1.69 12.97 -6.09
C LEU A 271 0.29 13.60 -6.13
N ALA A 272 -0.47 13.42 -5.05
CA ALA A 272 -1.76 14.05 -4.85
C ALA A 272 -1.58 15.29 -3.98
N ALA A 273 -1.81 16.47 -4.55
CA ALA A 273 -1.66 17.73 -3.85
C ALA A 273 -2.57 17.81 -2.61
N GLN A 274 -2.01 18.34 -1.53
CA GLN A 274 -2.69 18.66 -0.27
C GLN A 274 -2.59 20.18 -0.01
N GLU A 275 -2.73 20.64 1.22
CA GLU A 275 -2.58 22.07 1.57
C GLU A 275 -1.16 22.59 1.34
N GLY A 276 -1.00 23.87 1.00
CA GLY A 276 0.31 24.52 0.86
C GLY A 276 1.21 23.92 -0.22
N ASP A 277 2.45 23.57 0.12
CA ASP A 277 3.40 22.92 -0.78
C ASP A 277 3.56 21.42 -0.49
N CYS A 278 2.54 20.81 0.13
CA CYS A 278 2.52 19.40 0.48
C CYS A 278 1.78 18.56 -0.55
N PHE A 279 2.31 17.36 -0.80
CA PHE A 279 1.75 16.37 -1.70
C PHE A 279 1.78 14.98 -1.04
N ALA A 280 0.62 14.34 -0.89
CA ALA A 280 0.56 12.95 -0.48
C ALA A 280 1.12 12.05 -1.60
N ILE A 281 1.95 11.10 -1.21
CA ILE A 281 2.42 10.06 -2.13
C ILE A 281 1.34 8.99 -2.20
N VAL A 282 0.74 8.81 -3.38
CA VAL A 282 -0.41 7.91 -3.55
C VAL A 282 0.02 6.46 -3.30
N GLY A 283 -0.72 5.77 -2.41
CA GLY A 283 -0.43 4.41 -1.95
C GLY A 283 0.70 4.32 -0.92
N ARG A 284 1.11 5.44 -0.32
CA ARG A 284 2.11 5.49 0.76
C ARG A 284 1.66 6.41 1.90
N PRO A 285 2.07 6.16 3.15
CA PRO A 285 1.74 6.98 4.32
C PRO A 285 2.61 8.24 4.40
N ASN A 286 3.28 8.60 3.30
CA ASN A 286 4.33 9.62 3.24
C ASN A 286 3.81 10.86 2.50
N ILE A 287 4.27 12.03 2.93
CA ILE A 287 3.96 13.33 2.32
C ILE A 287 5.27 13.94 1.85
N LEU A 288 5.33 14.36 0.59
CA LEU A 288 6.41 15.16 0.05
C LEU A 288 6.09 16.64 0.27
N GLU A 289 6.95 17.35 0.99
CA GLU A 289 6.81 18.79 1.28
C GLU A 289 7.84 19.55 0.45
N PHE A 290 7.41 20.43 -0.46
CA PHE A 290 8.32 21.32 -1.17
C PHE A 290 8.59 22.57 -0.35
N VAL A 291 9.83 23.06 -0.42
CA VAL A 291 10.30 24.21 0.36
C VAL A 291 10.60 25.36 -0.57
N ARG A 292 10.13 26.54 -0.20
CA ARG A 292 10.38 27.79 -0.92
C ARG A 292 11.37 28.68 -0.20
N ASP A 293 12.07 29.51 -0.96
CA ASP A 293 12.83 30.64 -0.44
C ASP A 293 11.94 31.87 -0.18
N GLU A 294 12.55 32.98 0.25
CA GLU A 294 11.88 34.27 0.48
C GLU A 294 11.23 34.85 -0.78
N GLY A 295 11.73 34.46 -1.97
CA GLY A 295 11.19 34.84 -3.28
C GLY A 295 10.06 33.94 -3.75
N ALA A 296 9.55 33.05 -2.89
CA ALA A 296 8.54 32.04 -3.21
C ALA A 296 8.96 31.06 -4.31
N THR A 297 10.25 30.87 -4.55
CA THR A 297 10.76 29.87 -5.52
C THR A 297 11.01 28.54 -4.83
N VAL A 298 10.61 27.42 -5.44
CA VAL A 298 10.89 26.08 -4.89
C VAL A 298 12.39 25.79 -4.97
N VAL A 299 13.05 25.71 -3.81
CA VAL A 299 14.50 25.48 -3.68
C VAL A 299 14.84 24.06 -3.24
N GLY A 300 13.86 23.28 -2.81
CA GLY A 300 14.07 21.91 -2.36
C GLY A 300 12.80 21.22 -1.93
N ALA A 301 12.95 20.04 -1.32
CA ALA A 301 11.85 19.28 -0.74
C ALA A 301 12.33 18.46 0.47
N ILE A 302 11.44 18.18 1.40
CA ILE A 302 11.71 17.33 2.56
C ILE A 302 11.52 15.86 2.16
N TYR A 303 12.58 15.06 2.31
CA TYR A 303 12.55 13.64 1.97
C TYR A 303 11.67 12.85 2.95
N PRO A 304 10.71 12.04 2.48
CA PRO A 304 9.68 11.54 3.39
C PRO A 304 9.82 10.07 3.79
N PHE A 305 10.86 9.35 3.36
CA PHE A 305 11.02 7.90 3.62
C PHE A 305 12.00 7.52 4.72
N VAL A 306 12.53 8.48 5.48
CA VAL A 306 13.29 8.15 6.70
C VAL A 306 12.38 8.43 7.89
N PRO A 307 11.92 7.39 8.62
CA PRO A 307 11.10 7.58 9.81
C PRO A 307 11.80 8.50 10.81
N ASP A 308 11.03 9.40 11.43
CA ASP A 308 11.48 10.31 12.50
C ASP A 308 12.62 11.28 12.13
N GLN A 309 13.01 11.36 10.85
CA GLN A 309 14.06 12.25 10.38
C GLN A 309 13.58 13.07 9.18
N ARG A 310 13.87 14.37 9.22
CA ARG A 310 13.56 15.30 8.13
C ARG A 310 14.86 15.69 7.46
N PHE A 311 14.99 15.36 6.18
CA PHE A 311 16.14 15.76 5.39
C PHE A 311 15.71 16.70 4.29
N PHE A 312 16.39 17.84 4.21
CA PHE A 312 16.19 18.79 3.13
C PHE A 312 16.99 18.33 1.90
N CYS A 313 16.29 18.11 0.79
CA CYS A 313 16.87 17.78 -0.50
C CYS A 313 16.85 19.02 -1.41
N THR A 314 18.03 19.49 -1.79
CA THR A 314 18.19 20.69 -2.62
C THR A 314 17.74 20.41 -4.05
N LYS A 315 16.96 21.31 -4.65
CA LYS A 315 16.64 21.26 -6.08
C LYS A 315 17.87 21.69 -6.88
N ILE A 316 18.42 20.80 -7.71
CA ILE A 316 19.71 21.01 -8.41
C ILE A 316 19.59 21.16 -9.93
N GLY A 317 18.40 21.02 -10.51
CA GLY A 317 18.17 21.23 -11.93
C GLY A 317 16.77 20.84 -12.39
N ASP A 318 16.46 21.18 -13.64
CA ASP A 318 15.25 20.73 -14.33
C ASP A 318 15.47 19.32 -14.92
N GLU A 319 14.38 18.59 -15.23
CA GLU A 319 14.41 17.16 -15.61
C GLU A 319 15.32 16.78 -16.77
N ASN A 320 15.73 17.74 -17.61
CA ASN A 320 16.62 17.51 -18.75
C ASN A 320 18.11 17.50 -18.40
N THR A 321 18.46 17.61 -17.12
CA THR A 321 19.85 17.48 -16.69
C THR A 321 20.15 15.99 -16.53
N GLU A 322 20.77 15.36 -17.54
CA GLU A 322 21.28 13.98 -17.40
C GLU A 322 22.17 13.90 -16.14
N VAL A 323 21.63 13.33 -15.06
CA VAL A 323 22.40 12.97 -13.88
C VAL A 323 23.25 11.76 -14.28
N ARG A 324 24.47 12.05 -14.73
CA ARG A 324 25.53 11.07 -14.96
C ARG A 324 26.11 10.55 -13.65
#